data_AF-A0A1W1ZU10-F1
#
_entry.id   AF-A0A1W1ZU10-F1
#
_cell.length_a   1.000
_cell.length_b   1.000
_cell.length_c   1.000
_cell.angle_alpha   90.00
_cell.angle_beta   90.00
_cell.angle_gamma   90.00
#
_symmetry.space_group_name_H-M   'P 1'
#
loop_
_entity.id
_entity.type
_entity.pdbx_description
1 polymer ?
#
loop_
_entity_poly.entity_id
_entity_poly.type
_entity_poly.pdbx_seq_one_letter_code
_entity_poly.pdbx_strand_id
1 'polypeptide(L)'
;MTDKTYNVLFLCTGNSARSILAESILAKEGHGRFNAYSAGSQPKGEVNPYALKELQALGYPSTGFSSKSWDVFAEPGAPQMDFIFTVCDSAAGEACPVWIGHPMTAHWGVEDPAAATGTEAEIQRAFAQAARYLKNRITAFLSLPLESIDRIALETRLRQIGTMEGTTNLQGKSA
;
A
#
# COMPACT_ATOMS: atom_id res chain seq x y z
N MET A 1 7.62 -26.74 0.89
CA MET A 1 7.18 -25.42 0.40
C MET A 1 5.90 -25.14 1.13
N THR A 2 5.82 -24.10 1.97
CA THR A 2 4.54 -23.85 2.62
C THR A 2 3.57 -23.28 1.58
N ASP A 3 2.38 -23.88 1.51
CA ASP A 3 1.27 -23.51 0.61
C ASP A 3 0.58 -22.20 1.01
N LYS A 4 1.17 -21.43 1.93
CA LYS A 4 0.49 -20.26 2.51
C LYS A 4 0.63 -19.05 1.59
N THR A 5 -0.49 -18.64 1.00
CA THR A 5 -0.65 -17.31 0.40
C THR A 5 -0.97 -16.29 1.49
N TYR A 6 -0.23 -15.19 1.54
CA TYR A 6 -0.45 -14.12 2.52
C TYR A 6 -1.39 -13.05 1.97
N ASN A 7 -2.32 -12.55 2.77
CA ASN A 7 -3.19 -11.44 2.41
C ASN A 7 -2.60 -10.12 2.90
N VAL A 8 -2.47 -9.15 1.99
CA VAL A 8 -1.89 -7.83 2.27
C VAL A 8 -2.87 -6.73 1.86
N LEU A 9 -3.18 -5.82 2.79
CA LEU A 9 -4.05 -4.68 2.54
C LEU A 9 -3.27 -3.36 2.59
N PHE A 10 -3.33 -2.60 1.49
CA PHE A 10 -2.79 -1.25 1.41
C PHE A 10 -3.88 -0.21 1.68
N LEU A 11 -3.67 0.62 2.71
CA LEU A 11 -4.62 1.66 3.11
C LEU A 11 -4.10 3.05 2.74
N CYS A 12 -4.95 3.83 2.09
CA CYS A 12 -4.76 5.28 1.98
C CYS A 12 -6.10 6.00 2.16
N THR A 13 -6.13 7.32 2.26
CA THR A 13 -7.40 8.04 2.50
C THR A 13 -8.39 7.82 1.36
N GLY A 14 -7.97 8.06 0.12
CA GLY A 14 -8.89 8.12 -1.02
C GLY A 14 -9.07 6.84 -1.83
N ASN A 15 -8.27 5.79 -1.57
CA ASN A 15 -8.16 4.58 -2.42
C ASN A 15 -8.14 4.84 -3.93
N SER A 16 -7.41 5.87 -4.36
CA SER A 16 -7.46 6.34 -5.75
C SER A 16 -6.10 6.25 -6.47
N ALA A 17 -4.98 6.45 -5.76
CA ALA A 17 -3.64 6.46 -6.36
C ALA A 17 -2.66 5.52 -5.65
N ARG A 18 -2.07 5.96 -4.53
CA ARG A 18 -0.96 5.24 -3.85
C ARG A 18 -1.27 3.78 -3.51
N SER A 19 -2.43 3.50 -2.90
CA SER A 19 -2.78 2.13 -2.52
C SER A 19 -3.11 1.26 -3.74
N ILE A 20 -3.60 1.83 -4.84
CA ILE A 20 -3.79 1.14 -6.13
C ILE A 20 -2.44 0.77 -6.76
N LEU A 21 -1.49 1.71 -6.76
CA LEU A 21 -0.13 1.45 -7.21
C LEU A 21 0.49 0.29 -6.41
N ALA A 22 0.37 0.33 -5.09
CA ALA A 22 0.92 -0.70 -4.21
C ALA A 22 0.27 -2.07 -4.40
N GLU A 23 -1.07 -2.12 -4.48
CA GLU A 23 -1.83 -3.35 -4.74
C GLU A 23 -1.37 -4.01 -6.03
N SER A 24 -1.32 -3.24 -7.12
CA SER A 24 -0.94 -3.78 -8.42
C SER A 24 0.51 -4.25 -8.50
N ILE A 25 1.44 -3.52 -7.87
CA ILE A 25 2.86 -3.89 -7.87
C ILE A 25 3.01 -5.19 -7.09
N LEU A 26 2.44 -5.30 -5.89
CA LEU A 26 2.54 -6.52 -5.09
C LEU A 26 1.88 -7.72 -5.78
N ALA A 27 0.72 -7.53 -6.42
CA ALA A 27 0.04 -8.61 -7.13
C ALA A 27 0.92 -9.25 -8.21
N LYS A 28 1.72 -8.45 -8.94
CA LYS A 28 2.64 -8.96 -9.96
C LYS A 28 3.93 -9.50 -9.37
N GLU A 29 4.60 -8.73 -8.51
CA GLU A 29 5.93 -9.06 -7.96
C GLU A 29 5.86 -10.17 -6.89
N GLY A 30 4.69 -10.38 -6.28
CA GLY A 30 4.48 -11.42 -5.28
C GLY A 30 4.44 -12.84 -5.84
N HIS A 31 4.37 -13.01 -7.17
CA HIS A 31 4.41 -14.31 -7.86
C HIS A 31 3.48 -15.39 -7.25
N GLY A 32 2.26 -15.00 -6.88
CA GLY A 32 1.24 -15.90 -6.30
C GLY A 32 1.41 -16.21 -4.80
N ARG A 33 2.48 -15.72 -4.15
CA ARG A 33 2.67 -15.85 -2.69
C ARG A 33 1.83 -14.87 -1.88
N PHE A 34 1.28 -13.84 -2.53
CA PHE A 34 0.52 -12.78 -1.89
C PHE A 34 -0.76 -12.48 -2.65
N ASN A 35 -1.86 -12.34 -1.93
CA ASN A 35 -3.05 -11.64 -2.40
C ASN A 35 -2.95 -10.19 -1.95
N ALA A 36 -2.94 -9.28 -2.91
CA ALA A 36 -2.86 -7.86 -2.65
C ALA A 36 -4.26 -7.23 -2.72
N TYR A 37 -4.56 -6.37 -1.77
CA TYR A 37 -5.81 -5.62 -1.69
C TYR A 37 -5.50 -4.15 -1.39
N SER A 38 -6.43 -3.27 -1.73
CA SER A 38 -6.41 -1.89 -1.27
C SER A 38 -7.78 -1.38 -0.86
N ALA A 39 -7.76 -0.39 0.02
CA ALA A 39 -8.95 0.32 0.46
C ALA A 39 -8.60 1.72 0.95
N GLY A 40 -9.62 2.46 1.36
CA GLY A 40 -9.43 3.74 2.02
C GLY A 40 -10.51 4.13 3.00
N SER A 41 -10.20 5.10 3.83
CA SER A 41 -11.11 5.62 4.86
C SER A 41 -12.19 6.54 4.30
N GLN A 42 -11.85 7.27 3.24
CA GLN A 42 -12.73 8.19 2.53
C GLN A 42 -12.54 7.96 1.02
N PRO A 43 -12.97 6.81 0.50
CA PRO A 43 -12.75 6.44 -0.90
C PRO A 43 -13.31 7.51 -1.83
N LYS A 44 -12.55 7.90 -2.86
CA LYS A 44 -12.99 8.89 -3.85
C LYS A 44 -14.09 8.36 -4.78
N GLY A 45 -14.31 7.04 -4.80
CA GLY A 45 -15.25 6.36 -5.69
C GLY A 45 -14.67 6.02 -7.06
N GLU A 46 -13.56 6.66 -7.44
CA GLU A 46 -12.85 6.40 -8.69
C GLU A 46 -11.34 6.23 -8.51
N VAL A 47 -10.74 5.40 -9.35
CA VAL A 47 -9.29 5.20 -9.43
C VAL A 47 -8.68 6.31 -10.29
N ASN A 48 -7.57 6.89 -9.83
CA ASN A 48 -6.91 7.98 -10.51
C ASN A 48 -6.35 7.50 -11.88
N PRO A 49 -6.72 8.13 -13.00
CA PRO A 49 -6.25 7.73 -14.32
C PRO A 49 -4.72 7.74 -14.49
N TYR A 50 -4.02 8.66 -13.83
CA TYR A 50 -2.55 8.71 -13.88
C TYR A 50 -1.90 7.54 -13.16
N ALA A 51 -2.53 7.00 -12.11
CA ALA A 51 -2.06 5.77 -11.47
C ALA A 51 -2.18 4.58 -12.44
N LEU A 52 -3.31 4.45 -13.15
CA LEU A 52 -3.50 3.40 -14.14
C LEU A 52 -2.53 3.52 -15.32
N LYS A 53 -2.31 4.75 -15.80
CA LYS A 53 -1.35 5.06 -16.87
C LYS A 53 0.07 4.68 -16.47
N GLU A 54 0.49 5.02 -15.25
CA GLU A 54 1.81 4.64 -14.72
C GLU A 54 1.96 3.12 -14.59
N LEU A 55 0.94 2.42 -14.06
CA LEU A 55 0.96 0.95 -13.98
C LEU A 55 1.10 0.31 -15.36
N GLN A 56 0.33 0.79 -16.34
CA GLN A 56 0.43 0.32 -17.72
C GLN A 56 1.82 0.55 -18.31
N ALA A 57 2.41 1.73 -18.10
CA ALA A 57 3.75 2.07 -18.58
C ALA A 57 4.84 1.16 -17.99
N LEU A 58 4.69 0.77 -16.72
CA LEU A 58 5.58 -0.15 -16.01
C LEU A 58 5.26 -1.64 -16.30
N GLY A 59 4.20 -1.91 -17.06
CA GLY A 59 3.74 -3.26 -17.38
C GLY A 59 3.08 -4.00 -16.21
N TYR A 60 2.59 -3.29 -15.20
CA TYR A 60 1.78 -3.85 -14.11
C TYR A 60 0.30 -3.96 -14.54
N PRO A 61 -0.50 -4.82 -13.88
CA PRO A 61 -1.95 -4.81 -14.04
C PRO A 61 -2.51 -3.38 -13.90
N SER A 62 -3.45 -2.99 -14.76
CA SER A 62 -4.00 -1.63 -14.75
C SER A 62 -5.52 -1.60 -14.88
N THR A 63 -6.18 -2.73 -14.63
CA THR A 63 -7.63 -2.94 -14.79
C THR A 63 -8.17 -3.76 -13.63
N GLY A 64 -9.47 -3.67 -13.34
CA GLY A 64 -10.11 -4.44 -12.27
C GLY A 64 -9.98 -3.82 -10.87
N PHE A 65 -9.32 -2.67 -10.78
CA PHE A 65 -9.26 -1.88 -9.55
C PHE A 65 -10.51 -1.04 -9.35
N SER A 66 -10.84 -0.77 -8.08
CA SER A 66 -11.96 0.08 -7.69
C SER A 66 -11.61 0.83 -6.42
N SER A 67 -12.00 2.10 -6.31
CA SER A 67 -11.91 2.84 -5.05
C SER A 67 -13.02 2.39 -4.10
N LYS A 68 -12.67 1.81 -2.95
CA LYS A 68 -13.62 1.25 -1.97
C LYS A 68 -13.27 1.58 -0.53
N SER A 69 -14.28 1.56 0.36
CA SER A 69 -14.06 1.73 1.80
C SER A 69 -13.32 0.53 2.37
N TRP A 70 -12.52 0.73 3.41
CA TRP A 70 -11.92 -0.38 4.16
C TRP A 70 -12.95 -1.26 4.87
N ASP A 71 -14.20 -0.80 5.00
CA ASP A 71 -15.26 -1.49 5.75
C ASP A 71 -15.58 -2.85 5.11
N VAL A 72 -15.42 -2.95 3.80
CA VAL A 72 -15.60 -4.20 3.04
C VAL A 72 -14.66 -5.32 3.51
N PHE A 73 -13.55 -4.97 4.16
CA PHE A 73 -12.59 -5.93 4.73
C PHE A 73 -12.85 -6.24 6.20
N ALA A 74 -13.83 -5.58 6.82
CA ALA A 74 -14.30 -5.85 8.18
C ALA A 74 -15.61 -6.68 8.20
N GLU A 75 -16.24 -6.88 7.04
CA GLU A 75 -17.47 -7.66 6.92
C GLU A 75 -17.27 -9.17 7.15
N PRO A 76 -18.30 -9.89 7.63
CA PRO A 76 -18.25 -11.36 7.73
C PRO A 76 -17.93 -12.01 6.39
N GLY A 77 -16.92 -12.89 6.39
CA GLY A 77 -16.47 -13.58 5.17
C GLY A 77 -15.42 -12.79 4.36
N ALA A 78 -15.05 -11.58 4.77
CA ALA A 78 -13.92 -10.89 4.20
C ALA A 78 -12.61 -11.69 4.41
N PRO A 79 -11.63 -11.56 3.50
CA PRO A 79 -10.35 -12.22 3.67
C PRO A 79 -9.66 -11.77 4.96
N GLN A 80 -9.03 -12.70 5.68
CA GLN A 80 -8.25 -12.37 6.86
C GLN A 80 -6.89 -11.80 6.44
N MET A 81 -6.56 -10.60 6.91
CA MET A 81 -5.30 -9.94 6.58
C MET A 81 -4.16 -10.50 7.43
N ASP A 82 -3.02 -10.80 6.80
CA ASP A 82 -1.76 -11.07 7.50
C ASP A 82 -0.98 -9.76 7.72
N PHE A 83 -1.05 -8.84 6.74
CA PHE A 83 -0.34 -7.58 6.75
C PHE A 83 -1.25 -6.41 6.34
N ILE A 84 -1.10 -5.28 7.03
CA ILE A 84 -1.75 -4.02 6.66
C ILE A 84 -0.70 -2.91 6.59
N PHE A 85 -0.63 -2.22 5.45
CA PHE A 85 0.32 -1.14 5.22
C PHE A 85 -0.40 0.16 4.93
N THR A 86 -0.20 1.19 5.76
CA THR A 86 -0.72 2.53 5.49
C THR A 86 0.28 3.30 4.63
N VAL A 87 -0.17 3.86 3.50
CA VAL A 87 0.69 4.56 2.53
C VAL A 87 0.47 6.08 2.49
N CYS A 88 -0.42 6.60 3.33
CA CYS A 88 -0.56 8.03 3.59
C CYS A 88 -0.56 8.32 5.10
N ASP A 89 -0.08 9.50 5.48
CA ASP A 89 0.04 9.92 6.88
C ASP A 89 -1.33 9.96 7.58
N SER A 90 -2.36 10.41 6.87
CA SER A 90 -3.73 10.47 7.39
C SER A 90 -4.27 9.10 7.77
N ALA A 91 -4.05 8.07 6.94
CA ALA A 91 -4.48 6.71 7.26
C ALA A 91 -3.70 6.09 8.42
N ALA A 92 -2.48 6.56 8.71
CA ALA A 92 -1.72 6.13 9.87
C ALA A 92 -2.24 6.74 11.19
N GLY A 93 -2.85 7.93 11.14
CA GLY A 93 -3.37 8.64 12.30
C GLY A 93 -4.86 8.45 12.58
N GLU A 94 -5.59 7.77 11.69
CA GLU A 94 -7.02 7.47 11.87
C GLU A 94 -7.23 6.25 12.77
N ALA A 95 -8.33 6.24 13.52
CA ALA A 95 -8.73 5.10 14.34
C ALA A 95 -9.12 3.93 13.42
N CYS A 96 -8.12 3.10 13.09
CA CYS A 96 -8.32 1.91 12.29
C CYS A 96 -9.34 0.98 12.97
N PRO A 97 -10.24 0.34 12.20
CA PRO A 97 -11.14 -0.66 12.75
C PRO A 97 -10.34 -1.82 13.39
N VAL A 98 -10.96 -2.51 14.34
CA VAL A 98 -10.37 -3.70 14.95
C VAL A 98 -10.33 -4.81 13.90
N TRP A 99 -9.13 -5.13 13.43
CA TRP A 99 -8.91 -6.18 12.45
C TRP A 99 -8.89 -7.57 13.11
N ILE A 100 -9.71 -8.49 12.59
CA ILE A 100 -9.71 -9.89 13.00
C ILE A 100 -8.34 -10.51 12.68
N GLY A 101 -7.77 -11.28 13.62
CA GLY A 101 -6.52 -12.02 13.40
C GLY A 101 -5.24 -11.26 13.79
N HIS A 102 -5.33 -10.00 14.24
CA HIS A 102 -4.18 -9.17 14.65
C HIS A 102 -3.07 -9.09 13.58
N PRO A 103 -3.41 -8.58 12.38
CA PRO A 103 -2.44 -8.42 11.29
C PRO A 103 -1.23 -7.59 11.74
N MET A 104 -0.07 -7.88 11.15
CA MET A 104 1.09 -7.02 11.35
C MET A 104 0.91 -5.72 10.57
N THR A 105 1.23 -4.60 11.21
CA THR A 105 1.01 -3.27 10.62
C THR A 105 2.31 -2.49 10.49
N ALA A 106 2.43 -1.71 9.42
CA ALA A 106 3.49 -0.74 9.26
C ALA A 106 3.03 0.46 8.42
N HIS A 107 3.71 1.59 8.61
CA HIS A 107 3.46 2.81 7.86
C HIS A 107 4.54 3.01 6.79
N TRP A 108 4.13 3.04 5.53
CA TRP A 108 4.98 3.22 4.35
C TRP A 108 4.57 4.51 3.64
N GLY A 109 4.64 5.63 4.36
CA GLY A 109 4.23 6.94 3.88
C GLY A 109 4.91 7.31 2.57
N VAL A 110 4.09 7.71 1.59
CA VAL A 110 4.54 8.25 0.30
C VAL A 110 3.73 9.51 0.01
N GLU A 111 4.41 10.56 -0.45
CA GLU A 111 3.79 11.83 -0.85
C GLU A 111 2.65 11.57 -1.84
N ASP A 112 1.57 12.35 -1.75
CA ASP A 112 0.41 12.13 -2.62
C ASP A 112 0.70 12.60 -4.06
N PRO A 113 0.88 11.69 -5.04
CA PRO A 113 1.10 12.12 -6.42
C PRO A 113 -0.13 12.81 -7.00
N ALA A 114 -1.33 12.59 -6.45
CA ALA A 114 -2.54 13.25 -6.89
C ALA A 114 -2.64 14.72 -6.42
N ALA A 115 -1.76 15.16 -5.51
CA ALA A 115 -1.63 16.57 -5.11
C ALA A 115 -0.67 17.36 -6.02
N ALA A 116 0.06 16.68 -6.92
CA ALA A 116 0.95 17.35 -7.86
C ALA A 116 0.14 18.25 -8.82
N THR A 117 0.69 19.43 -9.09
CA THR A 117 0.12 20.43 -10.02
C THR A 117 1.17 20.82 -11.06
N GLY A 118 0.73 21.41 -12.17
CA GLY A 118 1.61 21.85 -13.25
C GLY A 118 1.35 21.11 -14.56
N THR A 119 2.40 20.95 -15.35
CA THR A 119 2.36 20.27 -16.64
C THR A 119 2.08 18.78 -16.50
N GLU A 120 1.59 18.14 -17.57
CA GLU A 120 1.36 16.68 -17.58
C GLU A 120 2.63 15.90 -17.25
N ALA A 121 3.79 16.37 -17.70
CA ALA A 121 5.08 15.75 -17.41
C ALA A 121 5.46 15.83 -15.92
N GLU A 122 5.13 16.92 -15.24
CA GLU A 122 5.37 17.08 -13.79
C GLU A 122 4.44 16.17 -12.98
N ILE A 123 3.16 16.11 -13.34
CA ILE A 123 2.20 15.18 -12.72
C ILE A 123 2.67 13.74 -12.93
N GLN A 124 2.99 13.34 -14.17
CA GLN A 124 3.47 11.98 -14.46
C GLN A 124 4.74 11.64 -13.67
N ARG A 125 5.67 12.60 -13.53
CA ARG A 125 6.89 12.41 -12.74
C ARG A 125 6.57 12.13 -11.26
N ALA A 126 5.57 12.78 -10.67
CA ALA A 126 5.13 12.50 -9.30
C ALA A 126 4.57 11.08 -9.16
N PHE A 127 3.75 10.61 -10.11
CA PHE A 127 3.25 9.23 -10.12
C PHE A 127 4.37 8.20 -10.28
N ALA A 128 5.31 8.43 -11.21
CA ALA A 128 6.47 7.56 -11.40
C ALA A 128 7.36 7.49 -10.14
N GLN A 129 7.55 8.62 -9.46
CA GLN A 129 8.30 8.68 -8.21
C GLN A 129 7.60 7.90 -7.09
N ALA A 130 6.28 8.07 -6.93
CA ALA A 130 5.51 7.32 -5.95
C ALA A 130 5.54 5.81 -6.24
N ALA A 131 5.35 5.40 -7.50
CA ALA A 131 5.44 4.00 -7.91
C ALA A 131 6.81 3.39 -7.63
N ARG A 132 7.90 4.12 -7.90
CA ARG A 132 9.27 3.70 -7.59
C ARG A 132 9.47 3.47 -6.09
N TYR A 133 9.02 4.41 -5.26
CA TYR A 133 9.15 4.31 -3.81
C TYR A 133 8.34 3.14 -3.22
N LEU A 134 7.13 2.90 -3.72
CA LEU A 134 6.31 1.75 -3.32
C LEU A 134 6.94 0.44 -3.78
N LYS A 135 7.42 0.38 -5.04
CA LYS A 135 8.10 -0.79 -5.58
C LYS A 135 9.31 -1.18 -4.74
N ASN A 136 10.18 -0.23 -4.40
CA ASN A 136 11.37 -0.52 -3.59
C ASN A 136 11.00 -1.11 -2.22
N ARG A 137 9.96 -0.57 -1.57
CA ARG A 137 9.47 -1.11 -0.28
C ARG A 137 8.87 -2.51 -0.44
N ILE A 138 8.08 -2.73 -1.48
CA ILE A 138 7.50 -4.04 -1.80
C ILE A 138 8.60 -5.07 -2.08
N THR A 139 9.61 -4.73 -2.87
CA THR A 139 10.75 -5.62 -3.13
C THR A 139 11.51 -5.97 -1.85
N ALA A 140 11.73 -5.00 -0.95
CA ALA A 140 12.34 -5.26 0.36
C ALA A 140 11.47 -6.19 1.22
N PHE A 141 10.15 -5.98 1.22
CA PHE A 141 9.19 -6.83 1.92
C PHE A 141 9.17 -8.28 1.39
N LEU A 142 9.15 -8.46 0.07
CA LEU A 142 9.17 -9.77 -0.58
C LEU A 142 10.43 -10.57 -0.29
N SER A 143 11.52 -9.89 0.07
CA SER A 143 12.82 -10.48 0.41
C SER A 143 12.90 -10.96 1.87
N LEU A 144 11.89 -10.69 2.70
CA LEU A 144 11.88 -11.12 4.09
C LEU A 144 11.60 -12.64 4.20
N PRO A 145 12.28 -13.36 5.12
CA PRO A 145 12.04 -14.79 5.32
C PRO A 145 10.83 -15.03 6.23
N LEU A 146 9.62 -14.77 5.70
CA LEU A 146 8.35 -14.76 6.47
C LEU A 146 8.02 -16.06 7.22
N GLU A 147 8.59 -17.20 6.81
CA GLU A 147 8.36 -18.50 7.45
C GLU A 147 9.23 -18.73 8.70
N SER A 148 10.41 -18.09 8.78
CA SER A 148 11.41 -18.40 9.81
C SER A 148 11.76 -17.22 10.71
N ILE A 149 11.36 -16.00 10.34
CA ILE A 149 11.56 -14.81 11.16
C ILE A 149 10.59 -14.79 12.34
N ASP A 150 11.06 -14.42 13.52
CA ASP A 150 10.18 -14.22 14.66
C ASP A 150 9.33 -12.95 14.50
N ARG A 151 8.20 -12.90 15.21
CA ARG A 151 7.22 -11.82 15.08
C ARG A 151 7.80 -10.44 15.40
N ILE A 152 8.65 -10.33 16.43
CA ILE A 152 9.21 -9.05 16.87
C ILE A 152 10.22 -8.52 15.85
N ALA A 153 11.08 -9.41 15.34
CA ALA A 153 12.01 -9.07 14.27
C ALA A 153 11.27 -8.67 12.99
N LEU A 154 10.20 -9.40 12.62
CA LEU A 154 9.39 -9.06 11.44
C LEU A 154 8.74 -7.69 11.56
N GLU A 155 8.05 -7.40 12.68
CA GLU A 155 7.48 -6.06 12.92
C GLU A 155 8.54 -4.96 12.83
N THR A 156 9.74 -5.21 13.35
CA THR A 156 10.86 -4.26 13.27
C THR A 156 11.32 -4.04 11.83
N ARG A 157 11.45 -5.10 11.03
CA ARG A 157 11.80 -5.00 9.60
C ARG A 157 10.73 -4.26 8.80
N LEU A 158 9.45 -4.54 9.03
CA LEU A 158 8.35 -3.87 8.35
C LEU A 158 8.34 -2.36 8.62
N ARG A 159 8.64 -1.95 9.86
CA ARG A 159 8.82 -0.53 10.23
C ARG A 159 10.04 0.10 9.53
N GLN A 160 11.18 -0.61 9.47
CA GLN A 160 12.38 -0.13 8.78
C GLN A 160 12.17 0.07 7.26
N ILE A 161 11.40 -0.83 6.62
CA ILE A 161 11.00 -0.66 5.22
C ILE A 161 10.18 0.63 5.06
N GLY A 162 9.34 0.93 6.04
CA GLY A 162 8.56 2.17 6.09
C GLY A 162 9.41 3.44 6.06
N THR A 163 10.65 3.41 6.56
CA THR A 163 11.57 4.56 6.64
C THR A 163 12.55 4.64 5.47
N MET A 164 12.37 3.84 4.41
CA MET A 164 13.20 3.92 3.20
C MET A 164 13.06 5.29 2.49
N GLU A 165 13.89 5.53 1.48
CA GLU A 165 13.84 6.78 0.69
C GLU A 165 12.42 7.12 0.21
N GLY A 166 12.06 8.40 0.26
CA GLY A 166 10.74 8.88 -0.16
C GLY A 166 9.64 8.71 0.90
N THR A 167 10.02 8.59 2.18
CA THR A 167 9.08 8.56 3.31
C THR A 167 8.63 9.97 3.67
N THR A 168 7.32 10.14 3.88
CA THR A 168 6.77 11.36 4.47
C THR A 168 7.09 11.41 5.96
N ASN A 169 7.70 12.49 6.44
CA ASN A 169 8.01 12.64 7.86
C ASN A 169 6.72 12.98 8.63
N LEU A 170 6.28 12.09 9.52
CA LEU A 170 5.24 12.40 10.52
C LEU A 170 5.70 13.48 11.54
N GLN A 171 7.00 13.82 11.57
CA GLN A 171 7.57 14.88 12.40
C GLN A 171 7.30 16.26 11.79
N GLY A 172 6.08 16.75 11.96
CA GLY A 172 5.72 18.11 11.53
C GLY A 172 4.37 18.65 12.03
N LYS A 173 3.65 17.92 12.89
CA LYS A 173 2.38 18.39 13.49
C LYS A 173 2.40 18.28 15.00
N SER A 174 3.29 19.04 15.62
CA SER A 174 3.15 19.47 17.00
C SER A 174 3.61 20.92 17.06
N ALA A 175 2.65 21.80 16.81
CA ALA A 175 2.64 23.19 17.22
C ALA A 175 1.37 23.40 18.04
#